data_AF-A0A317IYE0-F1
#
_entry.id   AF-A0A317IYE0-F1
#
_cell.length_a   1.000
_cell.length_b   1.000
_cell.length_c   1.000
_cell.angle_alpha   90.00
_cell.angle_beta   90.00
_cell.angle_gamma   90.00
#
_symmetry.space_group_name_H-M   'P 1'
#
loop_
_entity.id
_entity.type
_entity.pdbx_description
1 polymer ?
#
loop_
_entity_poly.entity_id
_entity_poly.type
_entity_poly.pdbx_seq_one_letter_code
_entity_poly.pdbx_strand_id
1 'polypeptide(L)'
;MSRITLAAFLILMVAAVPLFAASPQIAFTVVPPYGSFAQLQGKMTGGNPPDWQVAVMINISGLGAWSKPYCDVNYQYAVLVPIQPDGTWTTPYATGGVDDTATEIAAYLVPTGTLVPCYLGVDGLPAALQGLSVSTVIATRAMPRQVTFGGLTWEVKTNRVPLGPGPCLFSDSTDNVWVDNLGALHLKITNRNGQWYCAEVYTDQVLGYGSYSFKVQNPPCALDPNVVLGLFTYNDIDSSYAHREIDIEFSKWAQPNNPNCEQFVIQPYSQPGHIMQFPFTAGPDSVNSFSWRRNRVLFKAATSAGMVVKQWDDMTDVPPSSSQNQNARINLWYTGAPPSSEIETVIDAFQFR
;
A
#
# COMPACT_ATOMS: atom_id res chain seq x y z
N MET A 1 -2.81 85.93 -43.08
CA MET A 1 -2.53 84.55 -43.50
C MET A 1 -2.51 83.67 -42.27
N SER A 2 -3.44 82.72 -42.21
CA SER A 2 -3.85 81.95 -41.03
C SER A 2 -2.80 80.91 -40.61
N ARG A 3 -2.49 80.82 -39.32
CA ARG A 3 -1.69 79.72 -38.74
C ARG A 3 -2.64 78.71 -38.09
N ILE A 4 -2.73 77.52 -38.67
CA ILE A 4 -3.51 76.39 -38.16
C ILE A 4 -2.58 75.58 -37.25
N THR A 5 -2.95 75.44 -35.98
CA THR A 5 -2.26 74.58 -35.01
C THR A 5 -2.96 73.22 -35.00
N LEU A 6 -2.30 72.17 -35.49
CA LEU A 6 -2.78 70.78 -35.37
C LEU A 6 -2.44 70.26 -33.97
N ALA A 7 -3.46 69.96 -33.16
CA ALA A 7 -3.31 69.20 -31.93
C ALA A 7 -3.39 67.70 -32.25
N ALA A 8 -2.29 66.97 -32.03
CA ALA A 8 -2.27 65.51 -32.15
C ALA A 8 -2.83 64.88 -30.87
N PHE A 9 -3.99 64.23 -30.96
CA PHE A 9 -4.52 63.37 -29.91
C PHE A 9 -3.83 62.00 -29.97
N LEU A 10 -2.99 61.70 -28.98
CA LEU A 10 -2.42 60.37 -28.79
C LEU A 10 -3.46 59.49 -28.07
N ILE A 11 -4.14 58.61 -28.83
CA ILE A 11 -5.03 57.59 -28.25
C ILE A 11 -4.15 56.44 -27.75
N LEU A 12 -4.01 56.32 -26.44
CA LEU A 12 -3.36 55.18 -25.80
C LEU A 12 -4.32 53.99 -25.84
N MET A 13 -4.18 53.10 -26.83
CA MET A 13 -4.85 51.79 -26.80
C MET A 13 -4.22 50.93 -25.71
N VAL A 14 -4.87 50.82 -24.56
CA VAL A 14 -4.57 49.79 -23.57
C VAL A 14 -5.12 48.48 -24.13
N ALA A 15 -4.25 47.63 -24.68
CA ALA A 15 -4.61 46.27 -25.01
C ALA A 15 -4.96 45.53 -23.71
N ALA A 16 -6.24 45.18 -23.53
CA ALA A 16 -6.64 44.29 -22.46
C ALA A 16 -5.99 42.92 -22.73
N VAL A 17 -4.95 42.60 -21.96
CA VAL A 17 -4.43 41.23 -21.91
C VAL A 17 -5.58 40.38 -21.35
N PRO A 18 -6.10 39.39 -22.09
CA PRO A 18 -7.12 38.51 -21.53
C PRO A 18 -6.51 37.85 -20.29
N LEU A 19 -7.12 38.05 -19.12
CA LEU A 19 -6.84 37.19 -17.98
C LEU A 19 -7.22 35.78 -18.43
N PHE A 20 -6.21 34.95 -18.73
CA PHE A 20 -6.43 33.52 -18.85
C PHE A 20 -7.01 33.07 -17.51
N ALA A 21 -8.25 32.58 -17.51
CA ALA A 21 -8.84 31.98 -16.33
C ALA A 21 -7.87 30.88 -15.85
N ALA A 22 -7.49 30.95 -14.57
CA ALA A 22 -6.58 29.96 -14.01
C ALA A 22 -7.13 28.56 -14.22
N SER A 23 -6.26 27.62 -14.61
CA SER A 23 -6.63 26.22 -14.80
C SER A 23 -7.30 25.69 -13.52
N PRO A 24 -8.45 25.00 -13.64
CA PRO A 24 -9.12 24.37 -12.51
C PRO A 24 -8.19 23.43 -11.73
N GLN A 25 -8.16 23.56 -10.41
CA GLN A 25 -7.38 22.74 -9.49
C GLN A 25 -8.24 22.31 -8.30
N ILE A 26 -7.95 21.14 -7.75
CA ILE A 26 -8.59 20.62 -6.53
C ILE A 26 -7.56 20.37 -5.43
N ALA A 27 -7.93 20.69 -4.20
CA ALA A 27 -7.14 20.36 -3.01
C ALA A 27 -8.06 19.92 -1.88
N PHE A 28 -7.56 19.03 -1.02
CA PHE A 28 -8.20 18.76 0.26
C PHE A 28 -7.97 19.92 1.22
N THR A 29 -8.99 20.25 2.01
CA THR A 29 -8.91 21.18 3.13
C THR A 29 -8.99 20.45 4.47
N VAL A 30 -9.68 19.30 4.50
CA VAL A 30 -9.74 18.39 5.64
C VAL A 30 -9.69 16.96 5.14
N VAL A 31 -8.66 16.20 5.56
CA VAL A 31 -8.56 14.75 5.39
C VAL A 31 -8.78 14.09 6.76
N PRO A 32 -9.83 13.29 6.96
CA PRO A 32 -10.08 12.61 8.22
C PRO A 32 -8.93 11.65 8.62
N PRO A 33 -8.48 11.64 9.89
CA PRO A 33 -7.45 10.71 10.35
C PRO A 33 -7.94 9.26 10.32
N TYR A 34 -7.04 8.28 10.26
CA TYR A 34 -7.37 6.84 10.25
C TYR A 34 -8.41 6.47 11.33
N GLY A 35 -9.45 5.71 10.96
CA GLY A 35 -10.54 5.32 11.86
C GLY A 35 -11.63 6.39 12.11
N SER A 36 -11.52 7.58 11.50
CA SER A 36 -12.50 8.66 11.68
C SER A 36 -13.67 8.60 10.70
N PHE A 37 -14.87 8.92 11.16
CA PHE A 37 -16.07 9.11 10.32
C PHE A 37 -16.34 10.59 9.97
N ALA A 38 -15.38 11.49 10.25
CA ALA A 38 -15.53 12.89 9.91
C ALA A 38 -15.70 13.10 8.39
N GLN A 39 -16.32 14.22 8.01
CA GLN A 39 -16.53 14.56 6.61
C GLN A 39 -15.20 14.88 5.92
N LEU A 40 -15.05 14.39 4.69
CA LEU A 40 -13.97 14.79 3.80
C LEU A 40 -14.32 16.15 3.20
N GLN A 41 -13.38 17.08 3.18
CA GLN A 41 -13.60 18.43 2.67
C GLN A 41 -12.49 18.85 1.73
N GLY A 42 -12.85 19.65 0.73
CA GLY A 42 -11.88 20.24 -0.16
C GLY A 42 -12.36 21.54 -0.77
N LYS A 43 -11.50 22.09 -1.61
CA LYS A 43 -11.74 23.31 -2.35
C LYS A 43 -11.25 23.19 -3.78
N MET A 44 -12.08 23.64 -4.70
CA MET A 44 -11.74 23.92 -6.07
C MET A 44 -11.27 25.38 -6.20
N THR A 45 -10.22 25.59 -6.97
CA THR A 45 -9.75 26.93 -7.36
C THR A 45 -9.53 26.97 -8.87
N GLY A 46 -9.69 28.14 -9.48
CA GLY A 46 -9.68 28.25 -10.95
C GLY A 46 -10.96 27.70 -11.57
N GLY A 47 -11.42 28.32 -12.66
CA GLY A 47 -12.71 27.98 -13.28
C GLY A 47 -13.94 28.41 -12.48
N ASN A 48 -15.13 28.07 -13.00
CA ASN A 48 -16.43 28.40 -12.46
C ASN A 48 -17.08 27.15 -11.83
N PRO A 49 -17.34 27.09 -10.51
CA PRO A 49 -17.73 25.85 -9.81
C PRO A 49 -18.89 25.03 -10.41
N PRO A 50 -19.98 25.63 -10.96
CA PRO A 50 -21.08 24.86 -11.58
C PRO A 50 -20.66 24.00 -12.78
N ASP A 51 -19.52 24.31 -13.40
CA ASP A 51 -19.00 23.56 -14.56
C ASP A 51 -18.26 22.28 -14.13
N TRP A 52 -18.13 22.03 -12.82
CA TRP A 52 -17.30 20.96 -12.27
C TRP A 52 -17.97 20.20 -11.13
N GLN A 53 -17.55 18.95 -10.98
CA GLN A 53 -17.93 18.06 -9.88
C GLN A 53 -16.71 17.27 -9.41
N VAL A 54 -16.82 16.63 -8.24
CA VAL A 54 -15.73 15.84 -7.66
C VAL A 54 -16.12 14.37 -7.61
N ALA A 55 -15.31 13.50 -8.23
CA ALA A 55 -15.36 12.07 -7.97
C ALA A 55 -14.44 11.75 -6.79
N VAL A 56 -14.93 11.03 -5.79
CA VAL A 56 -14.12 10.63 -4.63
C VAL A 56 -13.92 9.13 -4.63
N MET A 57 -12.69 8.72 -4.38
CA MET A 57 -12.29 7.33 -4.20
C MET A 57 -11.61 7.16 -2.84
N ILE A 58 -11.80 6.00 -2.23
CA ILE A 58 -10.96 5.54 -1.12
C ILE A 58 -10.27 4.25 -1.55
N ASN A 59 -9.06 3.99 -1.05
CA ASN A 59 -8.37 2.71 -1.18
C ASN A 59 -8.14 2.14 0.22
N ILE A 60 -8.66 0.95 0.49
CA ILE A 60 -8.43 0.21 1.73
C ILE A 60 -7.39 -0.85 1.42
N SER A 61 -6.19 -0.70 1.98
CA SER A 61 -5.08 -1.64 1.76
C SER A 61 -5.54 -3.09 2.05
N GLY A 62 -5.30 -3.97 1.08
CA GLY A 62 -5.71 -5.38 1.11
C GLY A 62 -7.16 -5.67 0.73
N LEU A 63 -8.01 -4.66 0.50
CA LEU A 63 -9.38 -4.86 0.02
C LEU A 63 -9.67 -4.16 -1.32
N GLY A 64 -8.94 -3.08 -1.66
CA GLY A 64 -9.04 -2.37 -2.94
C GLY A 64 -9.67 -0.98 -2.83
N ALA A 65 -10.17 -0.45 -3.94
CA ALA A 65 -10.70 0.91 -4.03
C ALA A 65 -12.22 0.96 -4.29
N TRP A 66 -12.87 1.95 -3.70
CA TRP A 66 -14.32 2.19 -3.78
C TRP A 66 -14.67 3.63 -4.10
N SER A 67 -15.71 3.81 -4.91
CA SER A 67 -16.31 5.12 -5.17
C SER A 67 -17.13 5.61 -3.99
N LYS A 68 -17.01 6.91 -3.69
CA LYS A 68 -17.71 7.61 -2.61
C LYS A 68 -18.45 8.85 -3.12
N PRO A 69 -19.55 9.27 -2.45
CA PRO A 69 -20.05 8.76 -1.16
C PRO A 69 -20.79 7.42 -1.24
N TYR A 70 -21.22 7.01 -2.43
CA TYR A 70 -22.03 5.80 -2.58
C TYR A 70 -21.75 5.10 -3.92
N CYS A 71 -21.69 3.77 -3.87
CA CYS A 71 -21.61 2.88 -5.01
C CYS A 71 -22.04 1.48 -4.56
N ASP A 72 -22.84 0.78 -5.36
CA ASP A 72 -23.18 -0.64 -5.18
C ASP A 72 -23.38 -1.33 -6.53
N VAL A 73 -23.62 -2.64 -6.53
CA VAL A 73 -23.72 -3.47 -7.74
C VAL A 73 -24.84 -3.07 -8.72
N ASN A 74 -25.79 -2.23 -8.29
CA ASN A 74 -26.87 -1.70 -9.11
C ASN A 74 -26.54 -0.35 -9.74
N TYR A 75 -25.40 0.26 -9.39
CA TYR A 75 -24.96 1.54 -9.93
C TYR A 75 -23.95 1.33 -11.05
N GLN A 76 -24.27 1.82 -12.25
CA GLN A 76 -23.30 1.85 -13.35
C GLN A 76 -22.29 3.00 -13.18
N TYR A 77 -22.72 4.12 -12.59
CA TYR A 77 -21.93 5.33 -12.44
C TYR A 77 -21.87 5.78 -10.98
N ALA A 78 -20.73 6.32 -10.57
CA ALA A 78 -20.51 6.86 -9.24
C ALA A 78 -21.32 8.14 -8.98
N VAL A 79 -21.72 8.36 -7.73
CA VAL A 79 -22.34 9.62 -7.31
C VAL A 79 -21.26 10.69 -7.18
N LEU A 80 -21.35 11.75 -8.00
CA LEU A 80 -20.39 12.86 -7.96
C LEU A 80 -20.80 13.93 -6.95
N VAL A 81 -19.80 14.51 -6.27
CA VAL A 81 -19.99 15.54 -5.24
C VAL A 81 -20.09 16.92 -5.91
N PRO A 82 -21.16 17.68 -5.67
CA PRO A 82 -21.29 19.04 -6.20
C PRO A 82 -20.36 20.02 -5.49
N ILE A 83 -19.94 21.06 -6.20
CA ILE A 83 -19.08 22.12 -5.68
C ILE A 83 -19.94 23.37 -5.45
N GLN A 84 -19.78 23.99 -4.28
CA GLN A 84 -20.49 25.21 -3.91
C GLN A 84 -19.97 26.43 -4.70
N PRO A 85 -20.73 27.53 -4.80
CA PRO A 85 -20.30 28.72 -5.54
C PRO A 85 -18.98 29.35 -5.07
N ASP A 86 -18.59 29.13 -3.81
CA ASP A 86 -17.30 29.59 -3.25
C ASP A 86 -16.13 28.61 -3.50
N GLY A 87 -16.38 27.55 -4.27
CA GLY A 87 -15.45 26.49 -4.63
C GLY A 87 -15.33 25.38 -3.58
N THR A 88 -16.00 25.47 -2.44
CA THR A 88 -15.91 24.44 -1.40
C THR A 88 -16.76 23.21 -1.73
N TRP A 89 -16.36 22.04 -1.23
CA TRP A 89 -17.14 20.82 -1.32
C TRP A 89 -16.90 19.95 -0.09
N THR A 90 -17.90 19.13 0.26
CA THR A 90 -17.85 18.22 1.40
C THR A 90 -18.60 16.94 1.06
N THR A 91 -18.12 15.80 1.55
CA THR A 91 -18.81 14.52 1.36
C THR A 91 -18.50 13.54 2.49
N PRO A 92 -19.45 12.65 2.87
CA PRO A 92 -19.11 11.49 3.66
C PRO A 92 -18.28 10.53 2.78
N TYR A 93 -17.10 10.16 3.27
CA TYR A 93 -16.24 9.17 2.60
C TYR A 93 -16.36 7.78 3.24
N ALA A 94 -16.64 7.73 4.55
CA ALA A 94 -16.90 6.49 5.28
C ALA A 94 -18.40 6.24 5.38
N THR A 95 -18.93 5.41 4.49
CA THR A 95 -20.36 5.18 4.30
C THR A 95 -20.78 3.71 4.38
N GLY A 96 -19.83 2.78 4.50
CA GLY A 96 -20.09 1.36 4.70
C GLY A 96 -18.86 0.59 5.21
N GLY A 97 -19.11 -0.64 5.66
CA GLY A 97 -18.06 -1.60 6.04
C GLY A 97 -17.00 -1.03 6.97
N VAL A 98 -15.75 -1.02 6.50
CA VAL A 98 -14.57 -0.49 7.20
C VAL A 98 -13.94 0.67 6.43
N ASP A 99 -14.71 1.46 5.70
CA ASP A 99 -14.20 2.58 4.90
C ASP A 99 -13.28 3.55 5.68
N ASP A 100 -13.55 3.74 6.97
CA ASP A 100 -12.73 4.56 7.86
C ASP A 100 -11.29 4.06 8.00
N THR A 101 -11.01 2.81 7.61
CA THR A 101 -9.68 2.19 7.56
C THR A 101 -8.97 2.37 6.20
N ALA A 102 -9.51 3.17 5.28
CA ALA A 102 -8.84 3.49 4.02
C ALA A 102 -7.45 4.12 4.26
N THR A 103 -6.43 3.63 3.57
CA THR A 103 -5.06 4.16 3.64
C THR A 103 -4.83 5.27 2.62
N GLU A 104 -5.65 5.35 1.56
CA GLU A 104 -5.63 6.47 0.62
C GLU A 104 -7.03 7.02 0.36
N ILE A 105 -7.12 8.34 0.18
CA ILE A 105 -8.31 9.04 -0.27
C ILE A 105 -7.92 9.91 -1.46
N ALA A 106 -8.66 9.81 -2.56
CA ALA A 106 -8.44 10.59 -3.76
C ALA A 106 -9.69 11.38 -4.15
N ALA A 107 -9.47 12.60 -4.66
CA ALA A 107 -10.50 13.44 -5.24
C ALA A 107 -10.08 13.88 -6.64
N TYR A 108 -10.96 13.64 -7.60
CA TYR A 108 -10.76 13.91 -9.03
C TYR A 108 -11.74 14.99 -9.46
N LEU A 109 -11.22 16.10 -9.97
CA LEU A 109 -12.02 17.20 -10.51
C LEU A 109 -12.40 16.89 -11.95
N VAL A 110 -13.70 16.72 -12.22
CA VAL A 110 -14.24 16.35 -13.53
C VAL A 110 -15.29 17.37 -13.99
N PRO A 111 -15.47 17.59 -15.31
CA PRO A 111 -16.56 18.44 -15.80
C PRO A 111 -17.93 17.94 -15.36
N THR A 112 -18.87 18.85 -15.11
CA THR A 112 -20.27 18.50 -14.82
C THR A 112 -20.87 17.65 -15.93
N GLY A 113 -21.54 16.56 -15.56
CA GLY A 113 -22.13 15.59 -16.50
C GLY A 113 -21.17 14.49 -16.97
N THR A 114 -19.93 14.45 -16.49
CA THR A 114 -19.00 13.34 -16.75
C THR A 114 -19.57 12.03 -16.19
N LEU A 115 -19.59 10.98 -17.02
CA LEU A 115 -20.00 9.64 -16.61
C LEU A 115 -18.81 8.89 -16.01
N VAL A 116 -18.69 8.95 -14.68
CA VAL A 116 -17.64 8.24 -13.94
C VAL A 116 -18.13 6.83 -13.57
N PRO A 117 -17.43 5.75 -13.95
CA PRO A 117 -17.82 4.39 -13.56
C PRO A 117 -17.91 4.21 -12.04
N CYS A 118 -18.81 3.34 -11.61
CA CYS A 118 -18.90 2.92 -10.22
C CYS A 118 -17.83 1.85 -9.92
N TYR A 119 -16.93 2.10 -8.97
CA TYR A 119 -15.87 1.17 -8.59
C TYR A 119 -16.15 0.50 -7.24
N LEU A 120 -16.01 -0.83 -7.20
CA LEU A 120 -16.31 -1.69 -6.05
C LEU A 120 -15.17 -2.68 -5.81
N GLY A 121 -14.23 -2.34 -4.92
CA GLY A 121 -13.13 -3.24 -4.54
C GLY A 121 -12.19 -3.57 -5.69
N VAL A 122 -11.89 -2.57 -6.53
CA VAL A 122 -10.91 -2.73 -7.62
C VAL A 122 -9.49 -2.54 -7.10
N ASP A 123 -8.51 -3.16 -7.74
CA ASP A 123 -7.12 -3.05 -7.32
C ASP A 123 -6.59 -1.62 -7.50
N GLY A 124 -6.27 -0.97 -6.39
CA GLY A 124 -5.71 0.38 -6.36
C GLY A 124 -6.64 1.48 -6.91
N LEU A 125 -6.13 2.71 -6.95
CA LEU A 125 -6.86 3.85 -7.50
C LEU A 125 -6.93 3.75 -9.04
N PRO A 126 -8.13 3.81 -9.68
CA PRO A 126 -8.25 3.56 -11.11
C PRO A 126 -7.52 4.59 -11.98
N ALA A 127 -6.55 4.15 -12.77
CA ALA A 127 -5.83 5.00 -13.72
C ALA A 127 -6.75 5.71 -14.72
N ALA A 128 -7.87 5.06 -15.10
CA ALA A 128 -8.88 5.64 -15.99
C ALA A 128 -9.48 6.95 -15.46
N LEU A 129 -9.58 7.13 -14.13
CA LEU A 129 -10.08 8.38 -13.54
C LEU A 129 -9.13 9.54 -13.75
N GLN A 130 -7.81 9.30 -13.79
CA GLN A 130 -6.84 10.36 -14.07
C GLN A 130 -7.09 10.96 -15.46
N GLY A 131 -7.39 10.12 -16.47
CA GLY A 131 -7.69 10.56 -17.83
C GLY A 131 -9.02 11.31 -18.00
N LEU A 132 -9.96 11.15 -17.06
CA LEU A 132 -11.23 11.88 -17.03
C LEU A 132 -11.16 13.21 -16.26
N SER A 133 -10.11 13.39 -15.46
CA SER A 133 -9.97 14.53 -14.54
C SER A 133 -9.06 15.62 -15.10
N VAL A 134 -9.33 16.87 -14.74
CA VAL A 134 -8.44 18.01 -15.04
C VAL A 134 -7.46 18.31 -13.92
N SER A 135 -7.74 17.81 -12.71
CA SER A 135 -6.90 17.92 -11.53
C SER A 135 -7.26 16.79 -10.56
N THR A 136 -6.26 16.27 -9.86
CA THR A 136 -6.41 15.19 -8.87
C THR A 136 -5.61 15.53 -7.63
N VAL A 137 -6.16 15.22 -6.47
CA VAL A 137 -5.44 15.23 -5.20
C VAL A 137 -5.60 13.88 -4.51
N ILE A 138 -4.50 13.33 -3.99
CA ILE A 138 -4.47 12.06 -3.25
C ILE A 138 -3.83 12.34 -1.90
N ALA A 139 -4.43 11.79 -0.84
CA ALA A 139 -3.91 11.85 0.51
C ALA A 139 -3.72 10.43 1.05
N THR A 140 -2.50 10.12 1.47
CA THR A 140 -2.18 8.93 2.26
C THR A 140 -2.49 9.20 3.72
N ARG A 141 -3.09 8.22 4.41
CA ARG A 141 -3.43 8.27 5.83
C ARG A 141 -2.48 7.35 6.58
N ALA A 142 -1.70 7.91 7.50
CA ALA A 142 -0.79 7.14 8.33
C ALA A 142 -1.55 6.10 9.16
N MET A 143 -0.95 4.91 9.29
CA MET A 143 -1.48 3.87 10.16
C MET A 143 -1.48 4.31 11.63
N PRO A 144 -2.38 3.78 12.47
CA PRO A 144 -2.51 4.22 13.86
C PRO A 144 -1.28 3.90 14.71
N ARG A 145 -0.45 2.93 14.29
CA ARG A 145 0.73 2.50 15.02
C ARG A 145 1.92 2.26 14.10
N GLN A 146 3.09 2.66 14.59
CA GLN A 146 4.39 2.42 13.97
C GLN A 146 5.38 1.86 15.00
N VAL A 147 6.41 1.18 14.52
CA VAL A 147 7.57 0.72 15.31
C VAL A 147 8.87 1.08 14.59
N THR A 148 9.97 1.21 15.33
CA THR A 148 11.29 1.47 14.75
C THR A 148 12.16 0.22 14.87
N PHE A 149 12.61 -0.30 13.73
CA PHE A 149 13.39 -1.54 13.67
C PHE A 149 14.40 -1.48 12.51
N GLY A 150 15.64 -1.94 12.74
CA GLY A 150 16.70 -1.91 11.73
C GLY A 150 17.06 -0.50 11.23
N GLY A 151 16.81 0.53 12.04
CA GLY A 151 17.01 1.94 11.65
C GLY A 151 15.92 2.53 10.76
N LEU A 152 14.82 1.79 10.51
CA LEU A 152 13.69 2.22 9.70
C LEU A 152 12.41 2.33 10.54
N THR A 153 11.47 3.15 10.06
CA THR A 153 10.10 3.20 10.57
C THR A 153 9.24 2.19 9.81
N TRP A 154 8.50 1.39 10.56
CA TRP A 154 7.58 0.39 10.04
C TRP A 154 6.16 0.69 10.51
N GLU A 155 5.21 0.68 9.59
CA GLU A 155 3.78 0.74 9.91
C GLU A 155 3.27 -0.65 10.30
N VAL A 156 2.33 -0.71 11.25
CA VAL A 156 1.73 -1.97 11.70
C VAL A 156 0.37 -2.14 11.03
N LYS A 157 0.22 -3.20 10.24
CA LYS A 157 -1.03 -3.51 9.54
C LYS A 157 -2.13 -3.86 10.55
N THR A 158 -3.31 -3.28 10.37
CA THR A 158 -4.46 -3.52 11.26
C THR A 158 -5.77 -3.31 10.54
N ASN A 159 -6.76 -4.15 10.81
CA ASN A 159 -8.13 -3.95 10.33
C ASN A 159 -9.13 -4.69 11.24
N ARG A 160 -10.40 -4.28 11.18
CA ARG A 160 -11.51 -4.92 11.90
C ARG A 160 -12.16 -6.05 11.11
N VAL A 161 -11.79 -6.22 9.85
CA VAL A 161 -12.18 -7.37 9.00
C VAL A 161 -10.95 -8.14 8.56
N PRO A 162 -11.11 -9.42 8.14
CA PRO A 162 -9.98 -10.19 7.65
C PRO A 162 -9.35 -9.54 6.42
N LEU A 163 -8.02 -9.48 6.39
CA LEU A 163 -7.22 -9.09 5.23
C LEU A 163 -6.36 -10.27 4.79
N GLY A 164 -5.92 -10.25 3.54
CA GLY A 164 -4.93 -11.19 3.06
C GLY A 164 -3.52 -10.90 3.60
N PRO A 165 -2.62 -11.90 3.58
CA PRO A 165 -2.88 -13.29 3.17
C PRO A 165 -3.62 -14.12 4.24
N GLY A 166 -4.29 -15.18 3.79
CA GLY A 166 -5.09 -16.06 4.65
C GLY A 166 -6.33 -15.38 5.25
N PRO A 167 -7.05 -16.06 6.16
CA PRO A 167 -8.24 -15.52 6.82
C PRO A 167 -7.86 -14.73 8.09
N CYS A 168 -6.86 -13.86 7.98
CA CYS A 168 -6.23 -13.19 9.13
C CYS A 168 -6.93 -11.88 9.52
N LEU A 169 -7.31 -11.75 10.80
CA LEU A 169 -7.47 -10.42 11.41
C LEU A 169 -6.10 -9.89 11.79
N PHE A 170 -5.60 -8.87 11.11
CA PHE A 170 -4.33 -8.22 11.48
C PHE A 170 -4.55 -7.24 12.62
N SER A 171 -3.65 -7.26 13.60
CA SER A 171 -3.75 -6.42 14.80
C SER A 171 -2.47 -5.64 15.06
N ASP A 172 -2.66 -4.37 15.37
CA ASP A 172 -1.62 -3.45 15.84
C ASP A 172 -1.41 -3.49 17.37
N SER A 173 -1.91 -4.50 18.08
CA SER A 173 -1.65 -4.66 19.52
C SER A 173 -0.16 -4.88 19.81
N THR A 174 0.30 -4.40 20.96
CA THR A 174 1.64 -4.69 21.49
C THR A 174 1.86 -6.18 21.76
N ASP A 175 0.79 -6.98 21.85
CA ASP A 175 0.88 -8.44 22.00
C ASP A 175 1.20 -9.15 20.68
N ASN A 176 0.96 -8.48 19.54
CA ASN A 176 1.19 -9.03 18.19
C ASN A 176 2.49 -8.52 17.58
N VAL A 177 2.83 -7.25 17.84
CA VAL A 177 4.02 -6.60 17.28
C VAL A 177 4.67 -5.73 18.34
N TRP A 178 5.96 -5.95 18.62
CA TRP A 178 6.76 -5.07 19.46
C TRP A 178 8.24 -5.13 19.08
N VAL A 179 9.00 -4.12 19.49
CA VAL A 179 10.47 -4.14 19.42
C VAL A 179 10.98 -4.20 20.85
N ASP A 180 11.85 -5.16 21.15
CA ASP A 180 12.35 -5.37 22.50
C ASP A 180 13.50 -4.40 22.86
N ASN A 181 14.02 -4.53 24.09
CA ASN A 181 15.12 -3.69 24.57
C ASN A 181 16.48 -3.99 23.89
N LEU A 182 16.59 -5.10 23.15
CA LEU A 182 17.76 -5.45 22.36
C LEU A 182 17.64 -4.93 20.91
N GLY A 183 16.48 -4.39 20.53
CA GLY A 183 16.19 -3.88 19.21
C GLY A 183 15.68 -4.93 18.23
N ALA A 184 15.31 -6.13 18.70
CA ALA A 184 14.73 -7.18 17.88
C ALA A 184 13.22 -6.94 17.68
N LEU A 185 12.72 -7.20 16.48
CA LEU A 185 11.29 -7.12 16.15
C LEU A 185 10.62 -8.46 16.41
N HIS A 186 9.54 -8.46 17.16
CA HIS A 186 8.73 -9.63 17.44
C HIS A 186 7.42 -9.57 16.69
N LEU A 187 7.05 -10.68 16.06
CA LEU A 187 5.73 -10.90 15.48
C LEU A 187 5.10 -12.13 16.14
N LYS A 188 3.86 -12.00 16.57
CA LYS A 188 3.13 -13.07 17.25
C LYS A 188 1.70 -13.21 16.74
N ILE A 189 1.34 -14.45 16.41
CA ILE A 189 -0.05 -14.86 16.23
C ILE A 189 -0.64 -15.11 17.62
N THR A 190 -1.67 -14.35 17.97
CA THR A 190 -2.29 -14.38 19.32
C THR A 190 -3.71 -14.89 19.27
N ASN A 191 -4.15 -15.57 20.32
CA ASN A 191 -5.54 -15.95 20.54
C ASN A 191 -6.12 -15.14 21.71
N ARG A 192 -7.08 -14.27 21.40
CA ARG A 192 -7.80 -13.48 22.41
C ARG A 192 -9.26 -13.88 22.39
N ASN A 193 -9.70 -14.58 23.45
CA ASN A 193 -11.09 -15.03 23.62
C ASN A 193 -11.61 -15.88 22.44
N GLY A 194 -10.78 -16.76 21.88
CA GLY A 194 -11.14 -17.62 20.76
C GLY A 194 -10.95 -16.98 19.38
N GLN A 195 -10.67 -15.67 19.30
CA GLN A 195 -10.34 -14.98 18.06
C GLN A 195 -8.84 -14.95 17.85
N TRP A 196 -8.41 -15.38 16.66
CA TRP A 196 -7.01 -15.35 16.25
C TRP A 196 -6.68 -14.04 15.54
N TYR A 197 -5.49 -13.52 15.84
CA TYR A 197 -4.95 -12.31 15.22
C TYR A 197 -3.55 -12.57 14.69
N CYS A 198 -3.30 -12.09 13.49
CA CYS A 198 -2.02 -12.16 12.78
C CYS A 198 -1.26 -10.84 12.93
N ALA A 199 0.02 -10.87 12.55
CA ALA A 199 0.91 -9.72 12.64
C ALA A 199 1.53 -9.43 11.27
N GLU A 200 1.60 -8.15 10.89
CA GLU A 200 2.34 -7.71 9.71
C GLU A 200 2.82 -6.29 9.92
N VAL A 201 4.05 -6.04 9.46
CA VAL A 201 4.64 -4.71 9.38
C VAL A 201 5.20 -4.45 8.00
N TYR A 202 5.21 -3.19 7.59
CA TYR A 202 5.83 -2.77 6.33
C TYR A 202 6.54 -1.43 6.48
N THR A 203 7.64 -1.21 5.75
CA THR A 203 8.41 0.03 5.85
C THR A 203 7.59 1.22 5.36
N ASP A 204 7.58 2.32 6.10
CA ASP A 204 7.00 3.60 5.63
C ASP A 204 7.79 4.15 4.42
N GLN A 205 9.10 3.91 4.44
CA GLN A 205 10.00 4.31 3.35
C GLN A 205 9.81 3.42 2.11
N VAL A 206 9.91 4.06 0.95
CA VAL A 206 9.98 3.38 -0.35
C VAL A 206 11.38 2.81 -0.56
N LEU A 207 11.48 1.49 -0.62
CA LEU A 207 12.69 0.74 -0.93
C LEU A 207 12.61 0.22 -2.38
N GLY A 208 13.76 -0.01 -3.01
CA GLY A 208 13.81 -0.42 -4.42
C GLY A 208 14.90 -1.46 -4.66
N TYR A 209 15.59 -1.36 -5.78
CA TYR A 209 16.79 -2.16 -6.00
C TYR A 209 17.78 -1.99 -4.84
N GLY A 210 18.29 -3.12 -4.35
CA GLY A 210 19.15 -3.16 -3.18
C GLY A 210 19.29 -4.58 -2.65
N SER A 211 20.00 -4.73 -1.55
CA SER A 211 20.17 -5.99 -0.85
C SER A 211 19.37 -5.97 0.43
N TYR A 212 18.40 -6.89 0.54
CA TYR A 212 17.54 -7.08 1.71
C TYR A 212 18.09 -8.26 2.50
N SER A 213 18.29 -8.09 3.81
CA SER A 213 18.81 -9.13 4.68
C SER A 213 18.06 -9.15 6.02
N PHE A 214 17.59 -10.33 6.40
CA PHE A 214 16.80 -10.58 7.58
C PHE A 214 17.51 -11.63 8.44
N LYS A 215 17.79 -11.31 9.70
CA LYS A 215 18.25 -12.31 10.68
C LYS A 215 17.05 -12.81 11.46
N VAL A 216 16.69 -14.07 11.25
CA VAL A 216 15.45 -14.69 11.74
C VAL A 216 15.77 -15.65 12.88
N GLN A 217 14.93 -15.66 13.91
CA GLN A 217 14.90 -16.67 14.96
C GLN A 217 13.53 -17.36 15.00
N ASN A 218 13.55 -18.66 15.26
CA ASN A 218 12.36 -19.51 15.45
C ASN A 218 11.31 -19.34 14.33
N PRO A 219 11.65 -19.58 13.05
CA PRO A 219 10.67 -19.55 11.99
C PRO A 219 9.62 -20.67 12.16
N PRO A 220 8.40 -20.50 11.64
CA PRO A 220 7.27 -21.41 11.87
C PRO A 220 7.50 -22.85 11.39
N CYS A 221 8.51 -23.07 10.55
CA CYS A 221 8.96 -24.40 10.15
C CYS A 221 9.21 -25.37 11.30
N ALA A 222 9.64 -24.84 12.44
CA ALA A 222 9.88 -25.61 13.65
C ALA A 222 8.68 -25.61 14.62
N LEU A 223 7.62 -24.85 14.35
CA LEU A 223 6.61 -24.47 15.34
C LEU A 223 5.20 -24.99 15.01
N ASP A 224 4.66 -24.72 13.82
CA ASP A 224 3.29 -25.13 13.46
C ASP A 224 3.13 -25.25 11.93
N PRO A 225 2.49 -26.32 11.41
CA PRO A 225 2.41 -26.53 9.97
C PRO A 225 1.50 -25.55 9.22
N ASN A 226 0.59 -24.85 9.91
CA ASN A 226 -0.36 -23.93 9.29
C ASN A 226 0.18 -22.50 9.17
N VAL A 227 1.28 -22.19 9.84
CA VAL A 227 1.82 -20.84 9.97
C VAL A 227 2.83 -20.54 8.88
N VAL A 228 2.78 -19.31 8.38
CA VAL A 228 3.65 -18.75 7.36
C VAL A 228 4.33 -17.50 7.91
N LEU A 229 5.65 -17.45 7.79
CA LEU A 229 6.43 -16.23 7.93
C LEU A 229 6.83 -15.79 6.53
N GLY A 230 6.40 -14.60 6.12
CA GLY A 230 6.82 -13.97 4.87
C GLY A 230 7.79 -12.82 5.11
N LEU A 231 8.86 -12.76 4.33
CA LEU A 231 9.85 -11.67 4.27
C LEU A 231 9.95 -11.19 2.83
N PHE A 232 9.39 -10.02 2.51
CA PHE A 232 9.08 -9.73 1.11
C PHE A 232 9.10 -8.26 0.75
N THR A 233 9.08 -7.98 -0.55
CA THR A 233 8.72 -6.65 -1.07
C THR A 233 7.29 -6.64 -1.57
N TYR A 234 6.60 -5.50 -1.47
CA TYR A 234 5.25 -5.38 -2.03
C TYR A 234 4.92 -3.93 -2.42
N ASN A 235 4.02 -3.78 -3.39
CA ASN A 235 3.49 -2.50 -3.84
C ASN A 235 1.95 -2.50 -3.73
N ASP A 236 1.37 -1.72 -2.81
CA ASP A 236 -0.09 -1.69 -2.62
C ASP A 236 -0.82 -0.94 -3.75
N ILE A 237 -0.15 0.00 -4.43
CA ILE A 237 -0.81 0.89 -5.40
C ILE A 237 -0.69 0.39 -6.84
N ASP A 238 0.36 -0.36 -7.17
CA ASP A 238 0.64 -0.83 -8.53
C ASP A 238 0.74 -2.36 -8.56
N SER A 239 -0.34 -2.99 -9.00
CA SER A 239 -0.46 -4.45 -9.14
C SER A 239 0.29 -5.04 -10.33
N SER A 240 0.87 -4.21 -11.21
CA SER A 240 1.68 -4.72 -12.33
C SER A 240 2.88 -5.53 -11.83
N TYR A 241 3.30 -6.51 -12.63
CA TYR A 241 4.34 -7.47 -12.26
C TYR A 241 4.07 -8.17 -10.91
N ALA A 242 2.80 -8.52 -10.67
CA ALA A 242 2.33 -9.12 -9.42
C ALA A 242 2.81 -8.34 -8.19
N HIS A 243 2.49 -7.04 -8.14
CA HIS A 243 2.91 -6.12 -7.07
C HIS A 243 4.43 -5.97 -6.88
N ARG A 244 5.23 -6.45 -7.85
CA ARG A 244 6.70 -6.52 -7.76
C ARG A 244 7.15 -7.27 -6.51
N GLU A 245 6.45 -8.35 -6.21
CA GLU A 245 6.62 -9.13 -4.99
C GLU A 245 7.73 -10.17 -5.16
N ILE A 246 8.65 -10.16 -4.18
CA ILE A 246 9.82 -11.02 -4.09
C ILE A 246 9.85 -11.52 -2.66
N ASP A 247 9.76 -12.82 -2.46
CA ASP A 247 9.49 -13.42 -1.16
C ASP A 247 10.59 -14.38 -0.72
N ILE A 248 10.83 -14.38 0.58
CA ILE A 248 11.37 -15.52 1.32
C ILE A 248 10.29 -15.95 2.30
N GLU A 249 9.85 -17.20 2.22
CA GLU A 249 8.77 -17.72 3.06
C GLU A 249 9.19 -18.98 3.81
N PHE A 250 8.74 -19.07 5.07
CA PHE A 250 8.87 -20.25 5.91
C PHE A 250 7.47 -20.78 6.20
N SER A 251 7.16 -21.97 5.72
CA SER A 251 5.85 -22.60 5.88
C SER A 251 5.88 -24.06 5.48
N LYS A 252 5.14 -24.90 6.22
CA LYS A 252 4.82 -26.27 5.77
C LYS A 252 3.55 -26.34 4.94
N TRP A 253 2.87 -25.21 4.71
CA TRP A 253 1.67 -25.10 3.89
C TRP A 253 0.54 -26.05 4.31
N ALA A 254 0.27 -26.12 5.61
CA ALA A 254 -0.68 -27.03 6.25
C ALA A 254 -0.40 -28.53 5.99
N GLN A 255 0.83 -28.88 5.62
CA GLN A 255 1.27 -30.26 5.41
C GLN A 255 2.34 -30.63 6.46
N PRO A 256 1.96 -31.26 7.60
CA PRO A 256 2.88 -31.50 8.73
C PRO A 256 4.20 -32.21 8.38
N ASN A 257 4.15 -33.08 7.36
CA ASN A 257 5.27 -33.90 6.88
C ASN A 257 6.00 -33.30 5.67
N ASN A 258 5.65 -32.07 5.24
CA ASN A 258 6.34 -31.42 4.15
C ASN A 258 7.82 -31.16 4.55
N PRO A 259 8.80 -31.77 3.86
CA PRO A 259 10.20 -31.56 4.18
C PRO A 259 10.70 -30.20 3.69
N ASN A 260 10.04 -29.61 2.69
CA ASN A 260 10.40 -28.33 2.08
C ASN A 260 9.62 -27.21 2.76
N CYS A 261 10.21 -26.70 3.84
CA CYS A 261 9.56 -25.68 4.64
C CYS A 261 10.01 -24.25 4.31
N GLU A 262 11.06 -24.09 3.51
CA GLU A 262 11.56 -22.78 3.12
C GLU A 262 11.44 -22.62 1.61
N GLN A 263 11.10 -21.42 1.15
CA GLN A 263 11.03 -21.12 -0.26
C GLN A 263 11.45 -19.70 -0.59
N PHE A 264 11.99 -19.56 -1.79
CA PHE A 264 12.20 -18.27 -2.45
C PHE A 264 11.20 -18.14 -3.57
N VAL A 265 10.62 -16.95 -3.74
CA VAL A 265 9.57 -16.70 -4.71
C VAL A 265 9.80 -15.36 -5.41
N ILE A 266 9.56 -15.32 -6.71
CA ILE A 266 9.25 -14.11 -7.45
C ILE A 266 7.82 -14.28 -7.89
N GLN A 267 6.89 -13.38 -7.51
CA GLN A 267 5.49 -13.58 -7.89
C GLN A 267 5.28 -13.34 -9.40
N PRO A 268 4.31 -14.03 -10.02
CA PRO A 268 3.36 -14.97 -9.43
C PRO A 268 3.90 -16.41 -9.30
N TYR A 269 3.85 -16.97 -8.09
CA TYR A 269 4.41 -18.30 -7.72
C TYR A 269 3.93 -19.47 -8.58
N SER A 270 2.76 -19.35 -9.22
CA SER A 270 2.16 -20.41 -10.03
C SER A 270 2.81 -20.57 -11.40
N GLN A 271 3.64 -19.61 -11.82
CA GLN A 271 4.36 -19.68 -13.08
C GLN A 271 5.58 -20.60 -12.98
N PRO A 272 5.92 -21.35 -14.04
CA PRO A 272 7.11 -22.19 -14.04
C PRO A 272 8.38 -21.36 -13.79
N GLY A 273 9.19 -21.79 -12.83
CA GLY A 273 10.45 -21.14 -12.49
C GLY A 273 10.35 -19.97 -11.52
N HIS A 274 9.16 -19.66 -10.98
CA HIS A 274 8.95 -18.54 -10.05
C HIS A 274 9.09 -18.91 -8.57
N ILE A 275 9.26 -20.20 -8.26
CA ILE A 275 9.35 -20.71 -6.89
C ILE A 275 10.47 -21.75 -6.76
N MET A 276 11.28 -21.61 -5.70
CA MET A 276 12.26 -22.60 -5.29
C MET A 276 12.02 -23.02 -3.85
N GLN A 277 11.43 -24.19 -3.66
CA GLN A 277 11.23 -24.80 -2.35
C GLN A 277 12.42 -25.68 -1.96
N PHE A 278 12.76 -25.71 -0.68
CA PHE A 278 13.87 -26.52 -0.16
C PHE A 278 13.71 -26.81 1.34
N PRO A 279 14.44 -27.82 1.86
CA PRO A 279 14.37 -28.15 3.28
C PRO A 279 14.99 -27.07 4.17
N PHE A 280 14.35 -26.84 5.32
CA PHE A 280 14.83 -25.94 6.36
C PHE A 280 16.09 -26.51 7.02
N THR A 281 17.25 -26.07 6.55
CA THR A 281 18.57 -26.61 6.95
C THR A 281 19.47 -25.57 7.60
N ALA A 282 19.11 -24.27 7.52
CA ALA A 282 19.86 -23.19 8.17
C ALA A 282 19.79 -23.27 9.70
N GLY A 283 18.74 -23.92 10.24
CA GLY A 283 18.45 -23.98 11.67
C GLY A 283 17.60 -22.80 12.15
N PRO A 284 17.14 -22.84 13.42
CA PRO A 284 16.22 -21.85 13.99
C PRO A 284 16.74 -20.42 13.92
N ASP A 285 18.07 -20.24 13.94
CA ASP A 285 18.74 -18.96 13.76
C ASP A 285 19.41 -18.91 12.37
N SER A 286 18.90 -18.05 11.50
CA SER A 286 19.34 -17.98 10.11
C SER A 286 19.42 -16.54 9.59
N VAL A 287 20.19 -16.35 8.52
CA VAL A 287 20.26 -15.11 7.77
C VAL A 287 19.73 -15.37 6.37
N ASN A 288 18.65 -14.69 6.02
CA ASN A 288 17.94 -14.86 4.76
C ASN A 288 17.94 -13.54 4.01
N SER A 289 18.25 -13.59 2.73
CA SER A 289 18.50 -12.37 1.97
C SER A 289 18.21 -12.54 0.49
N PHE A 290 17.93 -11.42 -0.16
CA PHE A 290 17.97 -11.33 -1.61
C PHE A 290 18.60 -10.02 -2.06
N SER A 291 19.35 -10.09 -3.17
CA SER A 291 19.86 -8.91 -3.87
C SER A 291 19.03 -8.69 -5.13
N TRP A 292 18.19 -7.66 -5.12
CA TRP A 292 17.35 -7.29 -6.25
C TRP A 292 18.05 -6.25 -7.13
N ARG A 293 18.29 -6.60 -8.39
CA ARG A 293 18.84 -5.74 -9.44
C ARG A 293 17.95 -5.83 -10.67
N ARG A 294 18.17 -4.94 -11.65
CA ARG A 294 17.29 -4.80 -12.81
C ARG A 294 16.96 -6.11 -13.55
N ASN A 295 17.93 -7.02 -13.68
CA ASN A 295 17.77 -8.25 -14.45
C ASN A 295 18.07 -9.51 -13.62
N ARG A 296 18.13 -9.39 -12.30
CA ARG A 296 18.57 -10.50 -11.44
C ARG A 296 18.09 -10.33 -10.02
N VAL A 297 17.58 -11.42 -9.43
CA VAL A 297 17.40 -11.58 -7.99
C VAL A 297 18.29 -12.73 -7.53
N LEU A 298 19.19 -12.45 -6.58
CA LEU A 298 20.03 -13.48 -5.97
C LEU A 298 19.58 -13.71 -4.53
N PHE A 299 18.89 -14.82 -4.30
CA PHE A 299 18.47 -15.27 -2.96
C PHE A 299 19.56 -16.08 -2.27
N LYS A 300 19.65 -15.95 -0.95
CA LYS A 300 20.52 -16.75 -0.09
C LYS A 300 19.86 -17.02 1.26
N ALA A 301 19.96 -18.27 1.71
CA ALA A 301 19.73 -18.69 3.08
C ALA A 301 21.05 -19.18 3.67
N ALA A 302 21.39 -18.71 4.86
CA ALA A 302 22.61 -19.06 5.56
C ALA A 302 22.34 -19.33 7.05
N THR A 303 23.15 -20.21 7.65
CA THR A 303 23.15 -20.41 9.10
C THR A 303 23.58 -19.13 9.83
N SER A 304 23.32 -19.04 11.14
CA SER A 304 23.83 -17.95 11.99
C SER A 304 25.36 -17.81 11.98
N ALA A 305 26.09 -18.88 11.66
CA ALA A 305 27.55 -18.88 11.49
C ALA A 305 28.01 -18.39 10.10
N GLY A 306 27.09 -18.03 9.20
CA GLY A 306 27.37 -17.52 7.86
C GLY A 306 27.59 -18.59 6.79
N MET A 307 27.31 -19.86 7.08
CA MET A 307 27.39 -20.93 6.08
C MET A 307 26.14 -20.88 5.18
N VAL A 308 26.34 -20.64 3.88
CA VAL A 308 25.24 -20.66 2.89
C VAL A 308 24.74 -22.10 2.72
N VAL A 309 23.47 -22.33 3.02
CA VAL A 309 22.81 -23.64 2.86
C VAL A 309 21.96 -23.71 1.59
N LYS A 310 21.50 -22.55 1.11
CA LYS A 310 20.77 -22.44 -0.15
C LYS A 310 21.08 -21.13 -0.85
N GLN A 311 21.17 -21.18 -2.17
CA GLN A 311 21.26 -20.02 -3.04
C GLN A 311 20.39 -20.27 -4.28
N TRP A 312 19.75 -19.21 -4.77
CA TRP A 312 19.04 -19.23 -6.03
C TRP A 312 19.32 -17.94 -6.80
N ASP A 313 19.87 -18.09 -7.99
CA ASP A 313 20.16 -17.01 -8.91
C ASP A 313 19.10 -17.02 -10.01
N ASP A 314 18.18 -16.06 -9.94
CA ASP A 314 17.06 -15.98 -10.88
C ASP A 314 17.12 -14.70 -11.72
N MET A 315 16.92 -14.89 -13.02
CA MET A 315 16.82 -13.84 -14.04
C MET A 315 15.47 -13.89 -14.77
N THR A 316 14.59 -14.82 -14.40
CA THR A 316 13.27 -15.04 -14.96
C THR A 316 12.33 -13.97 -14.43
N ASP A 317 11.65 -13.26 -15.34
CA ASP A 317 10.57 -12.31 -15.02
C ASP A 317 10.85 -11.34 -13.86
N VAL A 318 12.11 -10.93 -13.69
CA VAL A 318 12.52 -10.08 -12.57
C VAL A 318 11.75 -8.76 -12.61
N PRO A 319 10.95 -8.45 -11.57
CA PRO A 319 10.12 -7.26 -11.60
C PRO A 319 10.99 -5.99 -11.56
N PRO A 320 10.61 -4.91 -12.26
CA PRO A 320 11.27 -3.63 -12.11
C PRO A 320 10.92 -3.01 -10.75
N SER A 321 11.87 -2.32 -10.10
CA SER A 321 11.56 -1.58 -8.88
C SER A 321 10.68 -0.37 -9.16
N SER A 322 9.84 0.01 -8.20
CA SER A 322 9.09 1.27 -8.24
C SER A 322 9.72 2.32 -7.31
N SER A 323 9.63 3.60 -7.70
CA SER A 323 9.95 4.73 -6.82
C SER A 323 8.75 5.19 -5.99
N GLN A 324 7.64 4.46 -6.03
CA GLN A 324 6.39 4.77 -5.33
C GLN A 324 5.90 3.53 -4.60
N ASN A 325 5.61 3.65 -3.29
CA ASN A 325 4.95 2.63 -2.45
C ASN A 325 5.55 1.21 -2.58
N GLN A 326 6.84 1.08 -2.86
CA GLN A 326 7.52 -0.22 -2.81
C GLN A 326 8.09 -0.40 -1.41
N ASN A 327 7.53 -1.30 -0.61
CA ASN A 327 7.92 -1.48 0.79
C ASN A 327 8.58 -2.84 1.00
N ALA A 328 9.46 -2.94 2.01
CA ALA A 328 9.74 -4.25 2.61
C ALA A 328 8.64 -4.57 3.62
N ARG A 329 8.29 -5.86 3.73
CA ARG A 329 7.23 -6.37 4.59
C ARG A 329 7.67 -7.62 5.33
N ILE A 330 7.14 -7.78 6.53
CA ILE A 330 7.33 -8.95 7.38
C ILE A 330 5.96 -9.30 7.93
N ASN A 331 5.48 -10.52 7.68
CA ASN A 331 4.21 -10.99 8.22
C ASN A 331 4.33 -12.36 8.88
N LEU A 332 3.46 -12.62 9.85
CA LEU A 332 3.25 -13.91 10.48
C LEU A 332 1.75 -14.20 10.47
N TRP A 333 1.35 -15.17 9.64
CA TRP A 333 -0.05 -15.46 9.31
C TRP A 333 -0.29 -16.97 9.21
N TYR A 334 -1.54 -17.40 9.02
CA TYR A 334 -1.88 -18.81 8.87
C TYR A 334 -2.72 -19.08 7.60
N THR A 335 -2.43 -20.17 6.90
CA THR A 335 -2.96 -20.44 5.54
C THR A 335 -4.41 -20.93 5.49
N GLY A 336 -4.98 -21.34 6.62
CA GLY A 336 -6.34 -21.88 6.68
C GLY A 336 -6.82 -21.97 8.12
N ALA A 337 -6.62 -23.13 8.76
CA ALA A 337 -6.88 -23.24 10.18
C ALA A 337 -5.83 -22.46 10.98
N PRO A 338 -6.21 -21.85 12.12
CA PRO A 338 -5.24 -21.24 13.02
C PRO A 338 -4.29 -22.30 13.62
N PRO A 339 -3.14 -21.88 14.17
CA PRO A 339 -2.24 -22.78 14.86
C PRO A 339 -2.87 -23.37 16.13
N SER A 340 -2.27 -24.44 16.63
CA SER A 340 -2.74 -25.11 17.87
C SER A 340 -2.44 -24.31 19.15
N SER A 341 -1.50 -23.38 19.09
CA SER A 341 -1.10 -22.48 20.17
C SER A 341 -0.62 -21.15 19.58
N GLU A 342 -0.43 -20.12 20.42
CA GLU A 342 0.16 -18.87 19.95
C GLU A 342 1.59 -19.09 19.47
N ILE A 343 1.91 -18.55 18.30
CA ILE A 343 3.22 -18.72 17.65
C ILE A 343 3.90 -17.37 17.53
N GLU A 344 5.17 -17.33 17.88
CA GLU A 344 6.02 -16.15 17.81
C GLU A 344 7.26 -16.42 16.95
N THR A 345 7.63 -15.42 16.16
CA THR A 345 8.89 -15.35 15.44
C THR A 345 9.57 -14.03 15.78
N VAL A 346 10.90 -14.05 15.84
CA VAL A 346 11.71 -12.86 16.10
C VAL A 346 12.61 -12.56 14.90
N ILE A 347 12.70 -11.28 14.53
CA ILE A 347 13.63 -10.77 13.55
C ILE A 347 14.65 -9.92 14.29
N ASP A 348 15.85 -10.47 14.48
CA ASP A 348 16.95 -9.82 15.22
C ASP A 348 17.46 -8.57 14.52
N ALA A 349 17.47 -8.60 13.18
CA ALA A 349 18.01 -7.51 12.39
C ALA A 349 17.40 -7.51 10.98
N PHE A 350 17.17 -6.30 10.50
CA PHE A 350 16.92 -6.02 9.09
C PHE A 350 18.00 -5.07 8.57
N GLN A 351 18.50 -5.33 7.36
CA GLN A 351 19.41 -4.43 6.66
C GLN A 351 18.99 -4.28 5.20
N PHE A 352 18.92 -3.03 4.74
CA PHE A 352 18.79 -2.66 3.33
C PHE A 352 20.04 -1.87 2.91
N ARG A 353 20.65 -2.23 1.76
CA ARG A 353 21.87 -1.60 1.23
C ARG A 353 21.87 -1.44 -0.27
#